data_AF-A0A0B1T5R3-F1
#
_entry.id   AF-A0A0B1T5R3-F1
#
_cell.length_a   1.000
_cell.length_b   1.000
_cell.length_c   1.000
_cell.angle_alpha   90.00
_cell.angle_beta   90.00
_cell.angle_gamma   90.00
#
_symmetry.space_group_name_H-M   'P 1'
#
loop_
_entity.id
_entity.type
_entity.pdbx_description
1 polymer ?
#
loop_
_entity_poly.entity_id
_entity_poly.type
_entity_poly.pdbx_seq_one_letter_code
_entity_poly.pdbx_strand_id
1 'polypeptide(L)'
;MGEAYRQGRLVMLYPRAHFTQPNTLSFLTAFVIRVVVAVEKELTKNNVSPLPPIEVFSANALKIAVDQIKESEYWTGTKSNSKTVSHLKAADQIVNRIYDRRPLKIKRNATDRVTSILMWEMGKHQDAMLMMELSLPHLFDPTAGTGVPVEYPRFVHDDGDKSLPYTSSAGVMLTLTKDGETRAVMAASASGSEGTVQGVADAILTMIYHRTAGKAVESKHVYLDLSDGRIHCSDFGNKHFMKWYGTGCDLVDDPKPDRKIMAMLLDQDDYDFALMAMTQEDDDYNYAVGY
;
A
#
# COMPACT_ATOMS: atom_id res chain seq x y z
N MET A 1 12.51 5.60 -14.26
CA MET A 1 13.40 6.21 -13.23
C MET A 1 14.32 7.23 -13.88
N GLY A 2 14.18 8.52 -13.53
CA GLY A 2 15.11 9.57 -13.94
C GLY A 2 16.55 9.31 -13.45
N GLU A 3 17.53 9.99 -14.04
CA GLU A 3 18.96 9.75 -13.77
C GLU A 3 19.34 9.93 -12.30
N ALA A 4 18.68 10.82 -11.57
CA ALA A 4 18.91 11.06 -10.14
C ALA A 4 18.67 9.81 -9.24
N TYR A 5 17.67 8.97 -9.55
CA TYR A 5 17.45 7.71 -8.81
C TYR A 5 18.38 6.58 -9.22
N ARG A 6 19.11 6.72 -10.33
CA ARG A 6 20.06 5.69 -10.79
C ARG A 6 21.40 5.77 -10.05
N GLN A 7 21.72 6.93 -9.46
CA GLN A 7 23.00 7.19 -8.80
C GLN A 7 22.95 7.13 -7.26
N GLY A 8 21.75 7.08 -6.67
CA GLY A 8 21.57 7.00 -5.20
C GLY A 8 20.94 5.69 -4.74
N ARG A 9 21.08 5.39 -3.44
CA ARG A 9 20.43 4.22 -2.81
C ARG A 9 19.06 4.62 -2.27
N LEU A 10 18.00 4.07 -2.86
CA LEU A 10 16.64 4.22 -2.35
C LEU A 10 16.39 3.23 -1.21
N VAL A 11 15.94 3.72 -0.06
CA VAL A 11 15.58 2.92 1.10
C VAL A 11 14.12 3.18 1.45
N MET A 12 13.35 2.13 1.66
CA MET A 12 11.97 2.23 2.11
C MET A 12 11.93 2.11 3.62
N LEU A 13 11.35 3.12 4.26
CA LEU A 13 11.03 3.17 5.67
C LEU A 13 9.53 2.94 5.84
N TYR A 14 9.17 2.18 6.88
CA TYR A 14 7.78 1.99 7.26
C TYR A 14 7.69 1.87 8.78
N PRO A 15 6.56 2.31 9.39
CA PRO A 15 6.40 2.24 10.83
C PRO A 15 6.56 0.80 11.31
N ARG A 16 7.36 0.59 12.36
CA ARG A 16 7.37 -0.64 13.14
C ARG A 16 6.67 -0.37 14.47
N ALA A 17 5.80 -1.28 14.86
CA ALA A 17 5.23 -1.27 16.19
C ALA A 17 6.33 -1.39 17.26
N HIS A 18 6.24 -0.60 18.33
CA HIS A 18 6.98 -0.87 19.55
C HIS A 18 6.55 -2.24 20.11
N PHE A 19 7.44 -2.93 20.85
CA PHE A 19 7.29 -4.31 21.36
C PHE A 19 5.97 -4.64 22.12
N THR A 20 5.10 -3.66 22.37
CA THR A 20 3.83 -3.78 23.08
C THR A 20 2.61 -3.29 22.27
N GLN A 21 2.79 -2.91 21.00
CA GLN A 21 1.76 -2.31 20.13
C GLN A 21 1.44 -3.20 18.91
N PRO A 22 0.25 -3.07 18.30
CA PRO A 22 -0.18 -3.83 17.11
C PRO A 22 0.77 -3.68 15.92
N ASN A 23 0.90 -4.75 15.13
CA ASN A 23 1.67 -4.68 13.88
C ASN A 23 0.94 -3.83 12.83
N THR A 24 1.67 -3.13 11.97
CA THR A 24 1.10 -2.36 10.85
C THR A 24 1.03 -3.23 9.58
N LEU A 25 0.12 -2.91 8.65
CA LEU A 25 0.11 -3.52 7.31
C LEU A 25 1.16 -2.93 6.37
N SER A 26 1.99 -1.97 6.79
CA SER A 26 2.99 -1.34 5.93
C SER A 26 4.01 -2.33 5.34
N PHE A 27 4.20 -3.52 5.95
CA PHE A 27 5.02 -4.57 5.35
C PHE A 27 4.37 -5.16 4.07
N LEU A 28 3.04 -5.27 4.01
CA LEU A 28 2.34 -5.67 2.78
C LEU A 28 2.48 -4.58 1.72
N THR A 29 2.41 -3.30 2.10
CA THR A 29 2.64 -2.18 1.17
C THR A 29 4.04 -2.29 0.57
N ALA A 30 5.05 -2.49 1.43
CA ALA A 30 6.43 -2.68 1.00
C ALA A 30 6.60 -3.90 0.09
N PHE A 31 5.90 -4.99 0.38
CA PHE A 31 5.88 -6.19 -0.47
C PHE A 31 5.32 -5.88 -1.86
N VAL A 32 4.14 -5.27 -1.94
CA VAL A 32 3.48 -4.92 -3.21
C VAL A 32 4.38 -4.03 -4.06
N ILE A 33 4.96 -2.96 -3.48
CA ILE A 33 5.88 -2.06 -4.20
C ILE A 33 7.08 -2.84 -4.76
N ARG A 34 7.70 -3.71 -3.96
CA ARG A 34 8.86 -4.51 -4.42
C ARG A 34 8.51 -5.46 -5.55
N VAL A 35 7.34 -6.10 -5.48
CA VAL A 35 6.85 -6.99 -6.53
C VAL A 35 6.62 -6.22 -7.82
N VAL A 36 5.87 -5.11 -7.78
CA VAL A 36 5.55 -4.34 -9.00
C VAL A 36 6.80 -3.75 -9.65
N VAL A 37 7.76 -3.24 -8.85
CA VAL A 37 9.05 -2.77 -9.39
C VAL A 37 9.84 -3.90 -10.05
N ALA A 38 9.81 -5.12 -9.48
CA ALA A 38 10.48 -6.27 -10.09
C ALA A 38 9.80 -6.70 -11.40
N VAL A 39 8.46 -6.73 -11.42
CA VAL A 39 7.66 -7.02 -12.63
C VAL A 39 7.99 -6.02 -13.74
N GLU A 40 7.90 -4.72 -13.46
CA GLU A 40 8.12 -3.68 -14.46
C GLU A 40 9.55 -3.70 -15.02
N LYS A 41 10.57 -3.95 -14.17
CA LYS A 41 11.95 -4.17 -14.62
C LYS A 41 12.08 -5.34 -15.59
N GLU A 42 11.49 -6.48 -15.24
CA GLU A 42 11.57 -7.68 -16.07
C GLU A 42 10.81 -7.52 -17.40
N LEU A 43 9.62 -6.93 -17.36
CA LEU A 43 8.83 -6.65 -18.56
C LEU A 43 9.52 -5.64 -19.49
N THR A 44 10.15 -4.60 -18.92
CA THR A 44 10.94 -3.63 -19.69
C THR A 44 12.15 -4.28 -20.33
N LYS A 45 12.88 -5.12 -19.60
CA LYS A 45 14.02 -5.90 -20.12
C LYS A 45 13.60 -6.80 -21.29
N ASN A 46 12.37 -7.32 -21.26
CA ASN A 46 11.79 -8.16 -22.29
C ASN A 46 11.02 -7.38 -23.38
N ASN A 47 11.13 -6.05 -23.42
CA ASN A 47 10.46 -5.17 -24.40
C ASN A 47 8.93 -5.33 -24.48
N VAL A 48 8.27 -5.64 -23.36
CA VAL A 48 6.82 -5.75 -23.31
C VAL A 48 6.21 -4.34 -23.21
N SER A 49 5.44 -3.93 -24.23
CA SER A 49 4.77 -2.63 -24.27
C SER A 49 3.48 -2.71 -25.12
N PRO A 50 2.39 -1.98 -24.76
CA PRO A 50 2.25 -1.15 -23.56
C PRO A 50 2.01 -2.00 -22.30
N LEU A 51 2.52 -1.51 -21.17
CA LEU A 51 2.26 -2.11 -19.87
C LEU A 51 0.82 -1.79 -19.41
N PRO A 52 0.14 -2.73 -18.72
CA PRO A 52 -1.06 -2.44 -17.96
C PRO A 52 -0.88 -1.32 -16.93
N PRO A 53 -1.98 -0.67 -16.50
CA PRO A 53 -1.98 0.21 -15.35
C PRO A 53 -1.42 -0.46 -14.09
N ILE A 54 -0.79 0.33 -13.22
CA ILE A 54 -0.10 -0.14 -12.00
C ILE A 54 -1.05 -0.95 -11.10
N GLU A 55 -2.31 -0.51 -11.00
CA GLU A 55 -3.35 -1.12 -10.17
C GLU A 55 -3.69 -2.57 -10.58
N VAL A 56 -3.44 -2.96 -11.83
CA VAL A 56 -3.61 -4.35 -12.30
C VAL A 56 -2.57 -5.26 -11.64
N PHE A 57 -1.32 -4.79 -11.55
CA PHE A 57 -0.23 -5.53 -10.94
C PHE A 57 -0.31 -5.51 -9.42
N SER A 58 -0.61 -4.36 -8.82
CA SER A 58 -0.62 -4.21 -7.37
C SER A 58 -1.74 -5.02 -6.71
N ALA A 59 -2.93 -5.09 -7.32
CA ALA A 59 -4.03 -5.90 -6.82
C ALA A 59 -3.68 -7.39 -6.78
N ASN A 60 -3.08 -7.94 -7.84
CA ASN A 60 -2.65 -9.35 -7.84
C ASN A 60 -1.43 -9.57 -6.92
N ALA A 61 -0.49 -8.62 -6.86
CA ALA A 61 0.64 -8.70 -5.94
C ALA A 61 0.17 -8.77 -4.47
N LEU A 62 -0.83 -7.96 -4.10
CA LEU A 62 -1.42 -7.99 -2.78
C LEU A 62 -2.15 -9.31 -2.52
N LYS A 63 -2.91 -9.81 -3.51
CA LYS A 63 -3.59 -11.10 -3.41
C LYS A 63 -2.59 -12.24 -3.12
N ILE A 64 -1.53 -12.33 -3.91
CA ILE A 64 -0.46 -13.33 -3.73
C ILE A 64 0.20 -13.18 -2.34
N ALA A 65 0.42 -11.93 -1.89
CA ALA A 65 1.01 -11.67 -0.58
C ALA A 65 0.15 -12.24 0.55
N VAL A 66 -1.15 -11.97 0.50
CA VAL A 66 -2.10 -12.45 1.51
C VAL A 66 -2.22 -13.96 1.46
N ASP A 67 -2.36 -14.59 0.27
CA ASP A 67 -2.43 -16.05 0.16
C ASP A 67 -1.20 -16.77 0.74
N GLN A 68 -0.03 -16.15 0.67
CA GLN A 68 1.23 -16.75 1.15
C GLN A 68 1.54 -16.45 2.62
N ILE A 69 0.81 -15.52 3.26
CA ILE A 69 1.24 -15.01 4.56
C ILE A 69 1.05 -16.03 5.70
N LYS A 70 0.13 -17.00 5.57
CA LYS A 70 -0.28 -17.92 6.64
C LYS A 70 0.88 -18.63 7.35
N GLU A 71 1.91 -19.04 6.61
CA GLU A 71 3.04 -19.78 7.20
C GLU A 71 4.19 -18.88 7.65
N SER A 72 4.02 -17.56 7.57
CA SER A 72 5.11 -16.60 7.79
C SER A 72 5.25 -16.16 9.24
N GLU A 73 6.41 -15.56 9.56
CA GLU A 73 6.63 -14.87 10.83
C GLU A 73 5.62 -13.75 11.06
N TYR A 74 5.10 -13.13 10.00
CA TYR A 74 4.07 -12.09 10.09
C TYR A 74 2.73 -12.67 10.55
N TRP A 75 2.39 -13.89 10.14
CA TRP A 75 1.17 -14.54 10.62
C TRP A 75 1.33 -15.07 12.03
N THR A 76 2.39 -15.84 12.27
CA THR A 76 2.59 -16.65 13.48
C THR A 76 3.27 -15.91 14.63
N GLY A 77 3.90 -14.77 14.36
CA GLY A 77 4.78 -14.07 15.31
C GLY A 77 6.05 -14.83 15.69
N THR A 78 6.26 -16.03 15.13
CA THR A 78 7.28 -16.95 15.59
C THR A 78 8.44 -16.99 14.60
N LYS A 79 9.59 -16.46 15.02
CA LYS A 79 10.81 -16.39 14.18
C LYS A 79 11.34 -17.76 13.73
N SER A 80 10.99 -18.85 14.41
CA SER A 80 11.43 -20.22 14.05
C SER A 80 10.69 -20.80 12.84
N ASN A 81 9.51 -20.28 12.49
CA ASN A 81 8.78 -20.61 11.25
C ASN A 81 9.08 -19.54 10.19
N SER A 82 10.31 -19.53 9.67
CA SER A 82 10.86 -18.43 8.86
C SER A 82 10.47 -18.45 7.37
N LYS A 83 9.28 -18.96 7.02
CA LYS A 83 8.79 -18.86 5.64
C LYS A 83 8.43 -17.40 5.35
N THR A 84 9.33 -16.67 4.72
CA THR A 84 9.06 -15.30 4.25
C THR A 84 8.28 -15.33 2.95
N VAL A 85 7.36 -14.38 2.78
CA VAL A 85 6.63 -14.20 1.53
C VAL A 85 7.63 -13.83 0.43
N SER A 86 7.68 -14.61 -0.64
CA SER A 86 8.71 -14.46 -1.67
C SER A 86 8.25 -13.48 -2.76
N HIS A 87 8.74 -12.24 -2.68
CA HIS A 87 8.43 -11.22 -3.68
C HIS A 87 8.92 -11.59 -5.09
N LEU A 88 10.03 -12.34 -5.21
CA LEU A 88 10.53 -12.81 -6.51
C LEU A 88 9.59 -13.85 -7.13
N LYS A 89 9.06 -14.80 -6.34
CA LYS A 89 8.06 -15.76 -6.84
C LYS A 89 6.76 -15.06 -7.22
N ALA A 90 6.32 -14.07 -6.42
CA ALA A 90 5.14 -13.28 -6.76
C ALA A 90 5.33 -12.48 -8.05
N ALA A 91 6.51 -11.86 -8.23
CA ALA A 91 6.84 -11.15 -9.47
C ALA A 91 6.84 -12.09 -10.68
N ASP A 92 7.46 -13.27 -10.56
CA ASP A 92 7.46 -14.29 -11.62
C ASP A 92 6.04 -14.73 -12.00
N GLN A 93 5.16 -14.96 -11.02
CA GLN A 93 3.75 -15.28 -11.30
C GLN A 93 3.06 -14.17 -12.10
N ILE A 94 3.28 -12.90 -11.76
CA ILE A 94 2.66 -11.77 -12.46
C ILE A 94 3.25 -11.58 -13.87
N VAL A 95 4.58 -11.72 -14.04
CA VAL A 95 5.25 -11.69 -15.35
C VAL A 95 4.72 -12.78 -16.26
N ASN A 96 4.51 -13.98 -15.71
CA ASN A 96 3.93 -15.13 -16.41
C ASN A 96 2.39 -15.07 -16.51
N ARG A 97 1.77 -13.94 -16.15
CA ARG A 97 0.32 -13.68 -16.26
C ARG A 97 -0.53 -14.70 -15.50
N ILE A 98 0.00 -15.23 -14.41
CA ILE A 98 -0.71 -16.17 -13.54
C ILE A 98 -1.61 -15.38 -12.60
N TYR A 99 -2.90 -15.69 -12.64
CA TYR A 99 -3.91 -15.16 -11.73
C TYR A 99 -4.84 -16.27 -11.27
N ASP A 100 -4.94 -16.46 -9.95
CA ASP A 100 -5.93 -17.33 -9.35
C ASP A 100 -7.22 -16.55 -9.13
N ARG A 101 -8.32 -16.95 -9.80
CA ARG A 101 -9.62 -16.29 -9.65
C ARG A 101 -10.35 -16.69 -8.35
N ARG A 102 -9.92 -17.75 -7.67
CA ARG A 102 -10.57 -18.21 -6.44
C ARG A 102 -10.50 -17.12 -5.36
N PRO A 103 -11.53 -16.98 -4.50
CA PRO A 103 -11.46 -16.11 -3.34
C PRO A 103 -10.25 -16.43 -2.46
N LEU A 104 -9.67 -15.40 -1.83
CA LEU A 104 -8.72 -15.61 -0.75
C LEU A 104 -9.33 -16.51 0.33
N LYS A 105 -8.53 -17.44 0.83
CA LYS A 105 -8.89 -18.30 1.98
C LYS A 105 -8.69 -17.61 3.33
N ILE A 106 -8.41 -16.32 3.28
CA ILE A 106 -8.10 -15.47 4.43
C ILE A 106 -9.05 -14.29 4.35
N LYS A 107 -9.82 -14.10 5.41
CA LYS A 107 -10.77 -13.00 5.55
C LYS A 107 -10.31 -12.07 6.65
N ARG A 108 -10.67 -10.80 6.50
CA ARG A 108 -10.57 -9.81 7.56
C ARG A 108 -11.92 -9.12 7.70
N ASN A 109 -12.73 -9.61 8.63
CA ASN A 109 -14.15 -9.23 8.77
C ASN A 109 -14.36 -7.80 9.30
N ALA A 110 -13.31 -7.13 9.77
CA ALA A 110 -13.35 -5.75 10.21
C ALA A 110 -12.02 -5.05 9.87
N THR A 111 -12.13 -3.83 9.40
CA THR A 111 -11.01 -2.92 9.16
C THR A 111 -11.11 -1.79 10.19
N ASP A 112 -10.02 -1.51 10.88
CA ASP A 112 -9.93 -0.38 11.80
C ASP A 112 -9.69 0.90 11.00
N ARG A 113 -10.38 1.99 11.36
CA ARG A 113 -10.12 3.28 10.74
C ARG A 113 -8.78 3.83 11.21
N VAL A 114 -7.95 4.18 10.23
CA VAL A 114 -6.69 4.88 10.43
C VAL A 114 -6.90 6.33 10.03
N THR A 115 -6.36 7.25 10.82
CA THR A 115 -6.17 8.65 10.45
C THR A 115 -4.70 8.86 10.18
N SER A 116 -4.37 9.58 9.12
CA SER A 116 -2.97 9.76 8.73
C SER A 116 -2.63 11.24 8.61
N ILE A 117 -1.38 11.56 8.94
CA ILE A 117 -0.83 12.91 8.86
C ILE A 117 0.52 12.79 8.16
N LEU A 118 0.68 13.54 7.08
CA LEU A 118 1.97 13.76 6.43
C LEU A 118 2.35 15.22 6.61
N MET A 119 3.56 15.46 7.13
CA MET A 119 4.12 16.80 7.28
C MET A 119 5.53 16.81 6.75
N TRP A 120 5.92 17.95 6.22
CA TRP A 120 7.29 18.17 5.81
C TRP A 120 7.68 19.61 6.04
N GLU A 121 8.82 19.77 6.68
CA GLU A 121 9.44 21.03 6.97
C GLU A 121 10.79 21.07 6.26
N MET A 122 10.92 22.01 5.31
CA MET A 122 12.18 22.37 4.68
C MET A 122 12.55 23.80 5.09
N GLY A 123 13.72 23.95 5.70
CA GLY A 123 14.29 25.25 6.05
C GLY A 123 15.81 25.23 6.00
N LYS A 124 16.44 26.40 6.21
CA LYS A 124 17.92 26.54 6.20
C LYS A 124 18.66 25.61 7.16
N HIS A 125 17.98 25.11 8.18
CA HIS A 125 18.58 24.34 9.28
C HIS A 125 17.94 22.96 9.47
N GLN A 126 16.87 22.64 8.73
CA GLN A 126 16.08 21.43 8.97
C GLN A 126 15.45 20.94 7.67
N ASP A 127 15.64 19.65 7.38
CA ASP A 127 14.87 18.88 6.41
C ASP A 127 14.26 17.71 7.16
N ALA A 128 12.97 17.83 7.50
CA ALA A 128 12.27 16.87 8.34
C ALA A 128 10.94 16.47 7.72
N MET A 129 10.81 15.19 7.39
CA MET A 129 9.54 14.59 6.98
C MET A 129 8.97 13.75 8.11
N LEU A 130 7.71 13.99 8.45
CA LEU A 130 6.97 13.27 9.47
C LEU A 130 5.77 12.56 8.83
N MET A 131 5.66 11.27 9.10
CA MET A 131 4.47 10.47 8.80
C MET A 131 3.94 9.90 10.11
N MET A 132 2.70 10.26 10.45
CA MET A 132 1.98 9.69 11.59
C MET A 132 0.76 8.94 11.08
N GLU A 133 0.58 7.72 11.57
CA GLU A 133 -0.61 6.91 11.33
C GLU A 133 -1.25 6.60 12.67
N LEU A 134 -2.39 7.22 12.92
CA LEU A 134 -3.19 7.11 14.12
C LEU A 134 -4.33 6.14 13.82
N SER A 135 -4.12 4.85 14.07
CA SER A 135 -5.25 3.93 14.17
C SER A 135 -5.90 4.07 15.53
N LEU A 136 -7.21 3.84 15.59
CA LEU A 136 -7.90 3.62 16.86
C LEU A 136 -7.65 2.17 17.33
N PRO A 137 -7.03 1.98 18.50
CA PRO A 137 -7.29 0.83 19.37
C PRO A 137 -7.62 1.29 20.76
N HIS A 138 -8.46 2.30 20.86
CA HIS A 138 -8.94 2.61 22.18
C HIS A 138 -9.98 1.55 22.55
N LEU A 139 -10.01 1.18 23.83
CA LEU A 139 -11.21 0.86 24.58
C LEU A 139 -12.26 1.96 24.34
N PHE A 140 -12.65 2.18 23.09
CA PHE A 140 -13.77 3.00 22.73
C PHE A 140 -14.91 2.02 22.72
N ASP A 141 -15.49 1.87 23.90
CA ASP A 141 -16.75 1.20 23.99
C ASP A 141 -17.75 1.99 23.14
N PRO A 142 -18.22 1.44 22.00
CA PRO A 142 -19.20 2.13 21.16
C PRO A 142 -20.51 2.38 21.92
N THR A 143 -20.69 1.76 23.09
CA THR A 143 -21.82 1.88 24.00
C THR A 143 -21.50 2.53 25.36
N ALA A 144 -20.39 3.30 25.48
CA ALA A 144 -20.08 4.14 26.65
C ALA A 144 -20.53 3.57 28.03
N GLY A 145 -20.04 2.41 28.46
CA GLY A 145 -20.39 1.78 29.75
C GLY A 145 -20.01 0.29 29.98
N THR A 146 -19.64 -0.49 28.97
CA THR A 146 -19.30 -1.92 29.04
C THR A 146 -17.87 -2.22 29.47
N GLY A 147 -16.91 -1.30 29.23
CA GLY A 147 -15.51 -1.47 29.65
C GLY A 147 -14.76 -2.64 28.99
N VAL A 148 -15.29 -3.22 27.90
CA VAL A 148 -14.67 -4.35 27.20
C VAL A 148 -13.69 -3.83 26.13
N PRO A 149 -12.39 -4.20 26.19
CA PRO A 149 -11.44 -3.82 25.15
C PRO A 149 -11.81 -4.47 23.81
N VAL A 150 -11.84 -3.68 22.74
CA VAL A 150 -11.92 -4.20 21.37
C VAL A 150 -10.50 -4.43 20.87
N GLU A 151 -10.15 -5.69 20.62
CA GLU A 151 -8.88 -6.02 19.96
C GLU A 151 -8.89 -5.60 18.49
N TYR A 152 -7.72 -5.29 17.95
CA TYR A 152 -7.56 -5.11 16.51
C TYR A 152 -8.03 -6.34 15.74
N PRO A 153 -8.61 -6.13 14.55
CA PRO A 153 -8.98 -7.23 13.67
C PRO A 153 -7.78 -8.09 13.30
N ARG A 154 -8.00 -9.41 13.31
CA ARG A 154 -7.05 -10.42 12.84
C ARG A 154 -7.46 -10.89 11.47
N PHE A 155 -6.49 -11.32 10.67
CA PHE A 155 -6.78 -12.17 9.53
C PHE A 155 -7.20 -13.55 10.05
N VAL A 156 -8.25 -14.11 9.45
CA VAL A 156 -8.80 -15.42 9.81
C VAL A 156 -8.79 -16.30 8.58
N HIS A 157 -8.13 -17.44 8.67
CA HIS A 157 -8.07 -18.43 7.59
C HIS A 157 -9.32 -19.33 7.61
N ASP A 158 -9.65 -19.98 6.50
CA ASP A 158 -10.81 -20.89 6.36
C ASP A 158 -10.86 -22.04 7.39
N ASP A 159 -9.71 -22.44 7.94
CA ASP A 159 -9.61 -23.47 8.99
C ASP A 159 -9.72 -22.89 10.41
N GLY A 160 -9.99 -21.58 10.52
CA GLY A 160 -10.16 -20.87 11.79
C GLY A 160 -8.88 -20.33 12.41
N ASP A 161 -7.71 -20.60 11.80
CA ASP A 161 -6.43 -20.08 12.28
C ASP A 161 -6.38 -18.55 12.16
N LYS A 162 -5.72 -17.88 13.11
CA LYS A 162 -5.73 -16.43 13.24
C LYS A 162 -4.32 -15.86 13.26
N SER A 163 -4.13 -14.75 12.55
CA SER A 163 -2.88 -14.00 12.62
C SER A 163 -2.68 -13.30 13.97
N LEU A 164 -1.48 -12.74 14.16
CA LEU A 164 -1.28 -11.60 15.06
C LEU A 164 -2.26 -10.45 14.73
N PRO A 165 -2.61 -9.59 15.71
CA PRO A 165 -3.42 -8.40 15.45
C PRO A 165 -2.67 -7.37 14.59
N TYR A 166 -3.39 -6.77 13.63
CA TYR A 166 -2.87 -5.74 12.72
C TYR A 166 -3.75 -4.50 12.69
N THR A 167 -3.13 -3.32 12.76
CA THR A 167 -3.78 -2.05 12.37
C THR A 167 -3.80 -1.92 10.85
N SER A 168 -4.81 -1.26 10.29
CA SER A 168 -4.94 -0.99 8.85
C SER A 168 -3.93 0.06 8.35
N SER A 169 -3.10 0.61 9.23
CA SER A 169 -2.00 1.53 8.91
C SER A 169 -1.04 0.86 7.92
N ALA A 170 -0.74 1.57 6.84
CA ALA A 170 -0.11 1.00 5.65
C ALA A 170 0.94 1.94 5.03
N GLY A 171 1.20 3.07 5.67
CA GLY A 171 2.04 4.15 5.18
C GLY A 171 3.49 3.74 5.02
N VAL A 172 4.13 4.33 4.03
CA VAL A 172 5.55 4.12 3.71
C VAL A 172 6.19 5.43 3.30
N MET A 173 7.48 5.55 3.60
CA MET A 173 8.34 6.66 3.20
C MET A 173 9.53 6.10 2.41
N LEU A 174 9.95 6.77 1.36
CA LEU A 174 11.19 6.46 0.66
C LEU A 174 12.22 7.56 0.93
N THR A 175 13.41 7.12 1.29
CA THR A 175 14.58 7.97 1.43
C THR A 175 15.58 7.68 0.32
N LEU A 176 16.25 8.71 -0.17
CA LEU A 176 17.33 8.63 -1.12
C LEU A 176 18.63 8.98 -0.41
N THR A 177 19.59 8.06 -0.45
CA THR A 177 20.98 8.34 -0.05
C THR A 177 21.81 8.66 -1.27
N LYS A 178 22.35 9.88 -1.34
CA LYS A 178 23.25 10.36 -2.40
C LYS A 178 24.37 11.20 -1.77
N ASP A 179 25.61 11.00 -2.19
CA ASP A 179 26.78 11.77 -1.73
C ASP A 179 26.96 11.79 -0.19
N GLY A 180 26.55 10.72 0.49
CA GLY A 180 26.63 10.58 1.95
C GLY A 180 25.45 11.19 2.71
N GLU A 181 24.57 11.94 2.04
CA GLU A 181 23.34 12.50 2.63
C GLU A 181 22.15 11.58 2.38
N THR A 182 21.28 11.41 3.38
CA THR A 182 20.01 10.67 3.24
C THR A 182 18.85 11.61 3.47
N ARG A 183 17.96 11.72 2.49
CA ARG A 183 16.78 12.61 2.56
C ARG A 183 15.51 11.84 2.21
N ALA A 184 14.40 12.20 2.83
CA ALA A 184 13.09 11.68 2.42
C ALA A 184 12.69 12.32 1.08
N VAL A 185 12.24 11.51 0.13
CA VAL A 185 11.91 11.99 -1.23
C VAL A 185 10.46 11.72 -1.60
N MET A 186 9.82 10.73 -0.96
CA MET A 186 8.43 10.38 -1.18
C MET A 186 7.84 9.85 0.12
N ALA A 187 6.58 10.16 0.38
CA ALA A 187 5.79 9.47 1.39
C ALA A 187 4.36 9.31 0.89
N ALA A 188 3.75 8.20 1.27
CA ALA A 188 2.33 8.03 1.11
C ALA A 188 1.75 7.32 2.32
N SER A 189 0.54 7.70 2.67
CA SER A 189 -0.25 7.06 3.71
C SER A 189 -1.73 7.11 3.31
N ALA A 190 -2.55 6.30 3.97
CA ALA A 190 -3.98 6.24 3.72
C ALA A 190 -4.73 6.33 5.04
N SER A 191 -5.78 7.15 5.07
CA SER A 191 -6.84 7.03 6.07
C SER A 191 -7.98 6.17 5.53
N GLY A 192 -8.86 5.70 6.41
CA GLY A 192 -9.97 4.80 6.07
C GLY A 192 -9.72 3.38 6.54
N SER A 193 -10.39 2.43 5.91
CA SER A 193 -10.51 1.06 6.38
C SER A 193 -10.21 0.03 5.28
N GLU A 194 -10.60 0.27 4.03
CA GLU A 194 -10.47 -0.71 2.95
C GLU A 194 -9.36 -0.35 1.96
N GLY A 195 -8.57 -1.35 1.56
CA GLY A 195 -7.60 -1.18 0.49
C GLY A 195 -6.48 -0.16 0.79
N THR A 196 -6.21 0.18 2.05
CA THR A 196 -5.13 1.10 2.45
C THR A 196 -3.78 0.66 1.90
N VAL A 197 -3.44 -0.62 2.04
CA VAL A 197 -2.21 -1.24 1.52
C VAL A 197 -2.00 -1.00 0.04
N GLN A 198 -3.01 -1.37 -0.77
CA GLN A 198 -2.91 -1.22 -2.22
C GLN A 198 -2.87 0.26 -2.61
N GLY A 199 -3.70 1.10 -1.99
CA GLY A 199 -3.77 2.52 -2.28
C GLY A 199 -2.44 3.25 -2.01
N VAL A 200 -1.79 2.97 -0.88
CA VAL A 200 -0.45 3.51 -0.57
C VAL A 200 0.59 2.99 -1.56
N ALA A 201 0.56 1.69 -1.88
CA ALA A 201 1.50 1.12 -2.84
C ALA A 201 1.36 1.75 -4.24
N ASP A 202 0.13 1.88 -4.73
CA ASP A 202 -0.19 2.51 -6.01
C ASP A 202 0.23 3.97 -6.04
N ALA A 203 0.06 4.71 -4.95
CA ALA A 203 0.48 6.10 -4.84
C ALA A 203 2.00 6.24 -4.96
N ILE A 204 2.76 5.42 -4.22
CA ILE A 204 4.22 5.40 -4.32
C ILE A 204 4.69 5.02 -5.72
N LEU A 205 4.14 3.95 -6.29
CA LEU A 205 4.50 3.49 -7.63
C LEU A 205 4.18 4.57 -8.67
N THR A 206 3.03 5.24 -8.54
CA THR A 206 2.67 6.38 -9.39
C THR A 206 3.66 7.53 -9.27
N MET A 207 4.12 7.88 -8.07
CA MET A 207 5.15 8.91 -7.88
C MET A 207 6.51 8.49 -8.45
N ILE A 208 6.86 7.21 -8.35
CA ILE A 208 8.09 6.65 -8.95
C ILE A 208 8.06 6.75 -10.48
N TYR A 209 6.92 6.46 -11.11
CA TYR A 209 6.81 6.34 -12.57
C TYR A 209 6.33 7.61 -13.28
N HIS A 210 5.43 8.36 -12.67
CA HIS A 210 4.75 9.51 -13.28
C HIS A 210 5.14 10.86 -12.65
N ARG A 211 5.94 10.87 -11.57
CA ARG A 211 6.48 12.10 -10.97
C ARG A 211 5.42 13.11 -10.55
N THR A 212 4.32 12.64 -9.98
CA THR A 212 3.26 13.54 -9.53
C THR A 212 2.53 12.97 -8.32
N ALA A 213 2.35 13.82 -7.30
CA ALA A 213 1.48 13.51 -6.17
C ALA A 213 0.00 13.56 -6.58
N GLY A 214 -0.37 14.44 -7.53
CA GLY A 214 -1.76 14.60 -8.00
C GLY A 214 -2.37 13.31 -8.55
N LYS A 215 -1.68 12.63 -9.48
CA LYS A 215 -2.18 11.33 -10.00
C LYS A 215 -2.09 10.19 -8.99
N ALA A 216 -1.25 10.34 -7.96
CA ALA A 216 -1.03 9.31 -6.95
C ALA A 216 -2.26 9.14 -6.04
N VAL A 217 -3.10 10.16 -5.92
CA VAL A 217 -4.27 10.18 -5.03
C VAL A 217 -5.61 9.99 -5.75
N GLU A 218 -5.59 9.87 -7.08
CA GLU A 218 -6.77 9.55 -7.89
C GLU A 218 -7.31 8.15 -7.58
N SER A 219 -8.64 8.02 -7.54
CA SER A 219 -9.33 6.74 -7.38
C SER A 219 -8.92 5.74 -8.46
N LYS A 220 -8.76 4.47 -8.08
CA LYS A 220 -8.23 3.41 -8.95
C LYS A 220 -9.33 2.46 -9.41
N HIS A 221 -9.16 1.91 -10.60
CA HIS A 221 -10.17 1.10 -11.28
C HIS A 221 -10.14 -0.40 -10.95
N VAL A 222 -9.14 -0.84 -10.18
CA VAL A 222 -8.93 -2.25 -9.81
C VAL A 222 -8.49 -2.28 -8.35
N TYR A 223 -9.14 -3.07 -7.51
CA TYR A 223 -8.72 -3.26 -6.12
C TYR A 223 -9.03 -4.66 -5.60
N LEU A 224 -8.24 -5.13 -4.63
CA LEU A 224 -8.56 -6.33 -3.85
C LEU A 224 -9.47 -5.96 -2.68
N ASP A 225 -10.63 -6.62 -2.60
CA ASP A 225 -11.49 -6.60 -1.42
C ASP A 225 -11.12 -7.78 -0.51
N LEU A 226 -10.75 -7.47 0.73
CA LEU A 226 -10.34 -8.46 1.74
C LEU A 226 -11.55 -9.09 2.46
N SER A 227 -12.75 -8.53 2.30
CA SER A 227 -13.98 -9.05 2.91
C SER A 227 -14.46 -10.31 2.20
N ASP A 228 -14.41 -10.32 0.86
CA ASP A 228 -14.80 -11.45 0.01
C ASP A 228 -13.60 -12.15 -0.66
N GLY A 229 -12.40 -11.57 -0.56
CA GLY A 229 -11.17 -12.12 -1.09
C GLY A 229 -11.04 -12.03 -2.61
N ARG A 230 -11.78 -11.14 -3.27
CA ARG A 230 -11.85 -11.01 -4.73
C ARG A 230 -11.27 -9.68 -5.22
N ILE A 231 -10.83 -9.67 -6.48
CA ILE A 231 -10.39 -8.44 -7.14
C ILE A 231 -11.59 -7.86 -7.86
N HIS A 232 -11.98 -6.65 -7.46
CA HIS A 232 -13.07 -5.87 -8.03
C HIS A 232 -12.54 -4.81 -8.97
N CYS A 233 -13.32 -4.46 -9.98
CA CYS A 233 -12.91 -3.46 -10.94
C CYS A 233 -14.07 -2.75 -11.66
N SER A 234 -13.80 -1.54 -12.16
CA SER A 234 -14.68 -0.88 -13.11
C SER A 234 -14.57 -1.52 -14.50
N ASP A 235 -15.49 -1.17 -15.41
CA ASP A 235 -15.41 -1.58 -16.82
C ASP A 235 -14.05 -1.26 -17.47
N PHE A 236 -13.48 -0.10 -17.15
CA PHE A 236 -12.17 0.29 -17.65
C PHE A 236 -11.06 -0.60 -17.07
N GLY A 237 -11.07 -0.82 -15.75
CA GLY A 237 -10.13 -1.71 -15.08
C GLY A 237 -10.19 -3.14 -15.62
N ASN A 238 -11.40 -3.67 -15.84
CA ASN A 238 -11.62 -5.01 -16.35
C ASN A 238 -11.04 -5.22 -17.75
N LYS A 239 -11.13 -4.22 -18.64
CA LYS A 239 -10.50 -4.30 -19.98
C LYS A 239 -9.00 -4.50 -19.88
N HIS A 240 -8.33 -3.74 -19.00
CA HIS A 240 -6.89 -3.89 -18.77
C HIS A 240 -6.54 -5.21 -18.08
N PHE A 241 -7.35 -5.62 -17.11
CA PHE A 241 -7.17 -6.86 -16.37
C PHE A 241 -7.31 -8.10 -17.28
N MET A 242 -8.38 -8.17 -18.07
CA MET A 242 -8.60 -9.18 -19.11
C MET A 242 -7.46 -9.23 -20.12
N LYS A 243 -7.00 -8.06 -20.61
CA LYS A 243 -5.91 -7.99 -21.59
C LYS A 243 -4.61 -8.60 -21.04
N TRP A 244 -4.35 -8.45 -19.74
CA TRP A 244 -3.14 -8.95 -19.13
C TRP A 244 -3.24 -10.43 -18.72
N TYR A 245 -4.29 -10.79 -17.96
CA TYR A 245 -4.44 -12.11 -17.34
C TYR A 245 -5.29 -13.10 -18.16
N GLY A 246 -5.94 -12.66 -19.23
CA GLY A 246 -6.84 -13.49 -20.05
C GLY A 246 -8.18 -13.83 -19.38
N THR A 247 -8.39 -13.38 -18.14
CA THR A 247 -9.63 -13.52 -17.38
C THR A 247 -9.96 -12.22 -16.67
N GLY A 248 -11.25 -12.01 -16.40
CA GLY A 248 -11.76 -10.76 -15.84
C GLY A 248 -11.69 -10.73 -14.33
N CYS A 249 -11.69 -9.52 -13.79
CA CYS A 249 -11.99 -9.24 -12.40
C CYS A 249 -13.51 -9.13 -12.21
N ASP A 250 -13.96 -9.12 -10.96
CA ASP A 250 -15.38 -9.04 -10.66
C ASP A 250 -15.83 -7.56 -10.82
N LEU A 251 -16.82 -7.32 -11.70
CA LEU A 251 -17.23 -5.98 -12.11
C LEU A 251 -18.07 -5.29 -11.03
N VAL A 252 -17.77 -4.02 -10.78
CA VAL A 252 -18.53 -3.11 -9.92
C VAL A 252 -18.66 -1.75 -10.59
N ASP A 253 -19.84 -1.13 -10.49
CA ASP A 253 -20.19 0.08 -11.25
C ASP A 253 -19.36 1.32 -10.83
N ASP A 254 -18.91 1.38 -9.58
CA ASP A 254 -18.07 2.47 -9.04
C ASP A 254 -17.18 1.95 -7.90
N PRO A 255 -15.98 1.39 -8.21
CA PRO A 255 -15.09 0.86 -7.19
C PRO A 255 -14.54 2.00 -6.31
N LYS A 256 -15.18 2.24 -5.17
CA LYS A 256 -14.76 3.22 -4.16
C LYS A 256 -14.44 2.52 -2.84
N PRO A 257 -13.23 1.93 -2.71
CA PRO A 257 -12.79 1.44 -1.41
C PRO A 257 -12.77 2.60 -0.40
N ASP A 258 -13.22 2.36 0.84
CA ASP A 258 -13.17 3.33 1.94
C ASP A 258 -11.71 3.63 2.33
N ARG A 259 -11.04 4.47 1.53
CA ARG A 259 -9.70 4.99 1.78
C ARG A 259 -9.54 6.39 1.21
N LYS A 260 -8.76 7.23 1.90
CA LYS A 260 -8.28 8.50 1.38
C LYS A 260 -6.76 8.49 1.38
N ILE A 261 -6.17 8.65 0.21
CA ILE A 261 -4.72 8.62 0.05
C ILE A 261 -4.16 10.01 0.26
N MET A 262 -3.06 10.10 0.99
CA MET A 262 -2.20 11.28 1.05
C MET A 262 -0.86 10.91 0.45
N ALA A 263 -0.35 11.76 -0.43
CA ALA A 263 0.91 11.57 -1.12
C ALA A 263 1.74 12.84 -1.08
N MET A 264 3.04 12.65 -0.88
CA MET A 264 4.03 13.71 -0.83
C MET A 264 5.23 13.32 -1.67
N LEU A 265 5.68 14.24 -2.51
CA LEU A 265 6.80 14.07 -3.44
C LEU A 265 7.72 15.30 -3.36
N LEU A 266 9.01 15.07 -3.16
CA LEU A 266 10.06 16.07 -3.34
C LEU A 266 10.43 16.14 -4.81
N ASP A 267 10.39 17.35 -5.39
CA ASP A 267 10.98 17.54 -6.71
C ASP A 267 12.49 17.30 -6.65
N GLN A 268 13.00 16.57 -7.62
CA GLN A 268 14.35 16.02 -7.60
C GLN A 268 15.38 16.88 -8.29
N ASP A 269 14.93 17.66 -9.27
CA ASP A 269 15.85 18.35 -10.17
C ASP A 269 16.47 19.54 -9.42
N ASP A 270 15.69 20.23 -8.60
CA ASP A 270 16.16 21.39 -7.84
C ASP A 270 16.04 21.25 -6.31
N TYR A 271 15.35 20.22 -5.79
CA TYR A 271 15.00 20.11 -4.36
C TYR A 271 14.30 21.34 -3.78
N ASP A 272 13.71 22.17 -4.65
CA ASP A 272 13.25 23.51 -4.29
C ASP A 272 11.82 23.53 -3.76
N PHE A 273 11.01 22.51 -4.03
CA PHE A 273 9.62 22.45 -3.56
C PHE A 273 9.08 21.05 -3.32
N ALA A 274 8.06 21.01 -2.47
CA ALA A 274 7.28 19.84 -2.12
C ALA A 274 5.96 19.82 -2.88
N LEU A 275 5.61 18.69 -3.48
CA LEU A 275 4.26 18.44 -3.98
C LEU A 275 3.50 17.58 -2.98
N MET A 276 2.35 18.09 -2.54
CA MET A 276 1.42 17.36 -1.68
C MET A 276 0.08 17.23 -2.39
N ALA A 277 -0.52 16.05 -2.29
CA ALA A 277 -1.86 15.81 -2.78
C ALA A 277 -2.60 14.87 -1.83
N MET A 278 -3.92 14.95 -1.84
CA MET A 278 -4.77 14.03 -1.11
C MET A 278 -6.04 13.71 -1.88
N THR A 279 -6.61 12.53 -1.65
CA THR A 279 -7.92 12.16 -2.15
C THR A 279 -8.96 13.09 -1.53
N GLN A 280 -9.84 13.66 -2.35
CA GLN A 280 -10.89 14.56 -1.92
C GLN A 280 -12.22 14.11 -2.55
N GLU A 281 -13.23 13.93 -1.71
CA GLU A 281 -14.63 13.78 -2.13
C GLU A 281 -15.46 14.95 -1.61
N ASP A 282 -16.66 15.10 -2.15
CA ASP A 282 -17.63 16.07 -1.66
C ASP A 282 -17.90 15.82 -0.17
N ASP A 283 -17.97 16.89 0.63
CA ASP A 283 -18.18 16.88 2.08
C ASP A 283 -17.05 16.25 2.95
N ASP A 284 -15.88 15.94 2.37
CA ASP A 284 -14.71 15.51 3.13
C ASP A 284 -14.01 16.67 3.88
N TYR A 285 -13.65 16.44 5.15
CA TYR A 285 -12.76 17.31 5.93
C TYR A 285 -11.28 16.92 5.74
N ASN A 286 -10.85 16.85 4.47
CA ASN A 286 -9.46 16.57 4.10
C ASN A 286 -8.80 17.88 3.63
N TYR A 287 -7.64 18.23 4.21
CA TYR A 287 -6.90 19.42 3.80
C TYR A 287 -5.40 19.13 3.61
N ALA A 288 -4.84 19.67 2.53
CA ALA A 288 -3.41 19.72 2.26
C ALA A 288 -3.03 21.20 2.11
N VAL A 289 -2.11 21.67 2.95
CA VAL A 289 -1.69 23.07 3.01
C VAL A 289 -0.17 23.15 3.08
N GLY A 290 0.39 24.14 2.41
CA GLY A 290 1.83 24.42 2.38
C GLY A 290 2.08 25.91 2.16
N TYR A 291 3.29 26.36 2.47
CA TYR A 291 3.78 27.72 2.28
C TYR A 291 5.21 27.72 1.74
#